data_AF-A0A9D5W5N0-F1
#
_entry.id   AF-A0A9D5W5N0-F1
#
_cell.length_a   1.000
_cell.length_b   1.000
_cell.length_c   1.000
_cell.angle_alpha   90.00
_cell.angle_beta   90.00
_cell.angle_gamma   90.00
#
_symmetry.space_group_name_H-M   'P 1'
#
loop_
_entity.id
_entity.type
_entity.pdbx_description
1 polymer ?
#
loop_
_entity_poly.entity_id
_entity_poly.type
_entity_poly.pdbx_seq_one_letter_code
_entity_poly.pdbx_strand_id
1 'polypeptide(L)'
;MLELVSLNEFLKRLADIFDPSTIEAVRGASSLYGGLIIGLLFGVVLQKGRLCKYDTVSGLFRLQDFTVFRLGTPILMVSMLLVYMLTDMGIIELHVPKTVIIPQIVGGLMFGAAISIMGFCPGTAVGALGEGSLDAIPAIAGLMAGAAIYAEFFHDEWSKTFLTWGDIGADTFAELLKINHWYLIVLFLLMAALFLIMMTMFDWMLVFIRRTFNMYMDLTDALEEKVPPAVKQSQSSVSETVRNLKKNIRDIFSK
;
A
#
# COMPACT_ATOMS: atom_id res chain seq x y z
N MET A 1 -14.56 34.06 3.66
CA MET A 1 -15.55 34.33 2.61
C MET A 1 -15.02 33.60 1.39
N LEU A 2 -15.60 32.45 1.03
CA LEU A 2 -15.15 31.65 -0.11
C LEU A 2 -15.50 32.41 -1.39
N GLU A 3 -14.55 33.13 -1.98
CA GLU A 3 -14.65 33.51 -3.39
C GLU A 3 -14.43 32.24 -4.21
N LEU A 4 -15.50 31.77 -4.86
CA LEU A 4 -15.38 30.81 -5.96
C LEU A 4 -14.54 31.48 -7.04
N VAL A 5 -13.26 31.09 -7.09
CA VAL A 5 -12.31 31.47 -8.12
C VAL A 5 -12.94 31.17 -9.49
N SER A 6 -12.95 32.17 -10.36
CA SER A 6 -13.50 32.09 -11.72
C SER A 6 -12.89 30.89 -12.47
N LEU A 7 -13.72 30.13 -13.20
CA LEU A 7 -13.30 28.99 -14.03
C LEU A 7 -12.15 29.35 -14.99
N ASN A 8 -12.04 30.63 -15.39
CA ASN A 8 -10.94 31.14 -16.21
C ASN A 8 -9.61 31.27 -15.45
N GLU A 9 -9.64 31.61 -14.16
CA GLU A 9 -8.45 31.57 -13.31
C GLU A 9 -8.01 30.12 -13.08
N PHE A 10 -8.96 29.21 -12.82
CA PHE A 10 -8.69 27.78 -12.66
C PHE A 10 -8.11 27.15 -13.94
N LEU A 11 -8.67 27.51 -15.12
CA LEU A 11 -8.15 27.06 -16.41
C LEU A 11 -6.76 27.61 -16.72
N LYS A 12 -6.48 28.88 -16.39
CA LYS A 12 -5.11 29.43 -16.49
C LYS A 12 -4.15 28.74 -15.53
N ARG A 13 -4.58 28.40 -14.32
CA ARG A 13 -3.79 27.68 -13.31
C ARG A 13 -3.51 26.23 -13.69
N LEU A 14 -4.47 25.54 -14.30
CA LEU A 14 -4.24 24.23 -14.92
C LEU A 14 -3.23 24.34 -16.08
N ALA A 15 -3.31 25.39 -16.89
CA ALA A 15 -2.34 25.63 -17.95
C ALA A 15 -0.93 25.93 -17.40
N ASP A 16 -0.81 26.63 -16.28
CA ASP A 16 0.48 26.88 -15.59
C ASP A 16 1.03 25.63 -14.88
N ILE A 17 0.20 24.71 -14.40
CA ILE A 17 0.68 23.40 -13.89
C ILE A 17 1.30 22.57 -15.02
N PHE A 18 0.80 22.74 -16.24
CA PHE A 18 1.40 22.18 -17.46
C PHE A 18 2.39 23.15 -18.11
N ASP A 19 3.17 23.87 -17.31
CA ASP A 19 4.18 24.82 -17.78
C ASP A 19 5.07 24.19 -18.88
N PRO A 20 5.29 24.87 -20.02
CA PRO A 20 6.07 24.36 -21.15
C PRO A 20 7.51 23.96 -20.77
N SER A 21 8.07 24.49 -19.69
CA SER A 21 9.39 24.12 -19.17
C SER A 21 9.46 22.66 -18.65
N THR A 22 8.40 22.17 -18.00
CA THR A 22 8.27 20.76 -17.57
C THR A 22 8.03 19.85 -18.77
N ILE A 23 7.31 20.35 -19.78
CA ILE A 23 7.08 19.64 -21.04
C ILE A 23 8.35 19.58 -21.88
N GLU A 24 9.23 20.58 -21.85
CA GLU A 24 10.54 20.56 -22.51
C GLU A 24 11.51 19.58 -21.87
N ALA A 25 11.52 19.46 -20.54
CA ALA A 25 12.30 18.45 -19.82
C ALA A 25 11.81 17.01 -20.09
N VAL A 26 10.50 16.82 -20.30
CA VAL A 26 9.87 15.52 -20.62
C VAL A 26 9.84 15.24 -22.13
N ARG A 27 10.09 16.25 -22.98
CA ARG A 27 9.98 16.21 -24.46
C ARG A 27 11.01 15.36 -25.17
N GLY A 28 11.99 14.80 -24.46
CA GLY A 28 12.78 13.72 -25.02
C GLY A 28 11.83 12.61 -25.47
N ALA A 29 11.83 12.27 -26.77
CA ALA A 29 11.06 11.12 -27.22
C ALA A 29 11.45 9.87 -26.40
N SER A 30 12.72 9.77 -25.98
CA SER A 30 13.20 8.74 -25.06
C SER A 30 12.55 8.78 -23.67
N SER A 31 12.27 9.94 -23.07
CA SER A 31 11.66 10.04 -21.74
C SER A 31 10.16 9.74 -21.75
N LEU A 32 9.42 10.17 -22.78
CA LEU A 32 7.99 9.91 -22.87
C LEU A 32 7.69 8.44 -23.16
N TYR A 33 8.39 7.85 -24.15
CA TYR A 33 8.28 6.44 -24.46
C TYR A 33 8.82 5.58 -23.29
N GLY A 34 9.91 6.01 -22.65
CA GLY A 34 10.45 5.34 -21.46
C GLY A 34 9.45 5.32 -20.30
N GLY A 35 8.83 6.46 -19.99
CA GLY A 35 7.79 6.54 -18.95
C GLY A 35 6.56 5.69 -19.27
N LEU A 36 6.13 5.65 -20.54
CA LEU A 36 5.01 4.80 -20.97
C LEU A 36 5.34 3.31 -20.80
N ILE A 37 6.53 2.87 -21.22
CA ILE A 37 6.96 1.47 -21.10
C ILE A 37 7.08 1.07 -19.63
N ILE A 38 7.72 1.91 -18.80
CA ILE A 38 7.86 1.65 -17.36
C ILE A 38 6.51 1.63 -16.68
N GLY A 39 5.61 2.56 -17.00
CA GLY A 39 4.25 2.59 -16.47
C GLY A 39 3.43 1.35 -16.86
N LEU A 40 3.57 0.88 -18.10
CA LEU A 40 2.92 -0.34 -18.56
C LEU A 40 3.46 -1.58 -17.85
N LEU A 41 4.78 -1.69 -17.70
CA LEU A 41 5.42 -2.77 -16.93
C LEU A 41 4.98 -2.74 -15.47
N PHE A 42 4.93 -1.56 -14.85
CA PHE A 42 4.44 -1.37 -13.49
C PHE A 42 2.97 -1.80 -13.35
N GLY A 43 2.12 -1.43 -14.30
CA GLY A 43 0.72 -1.87 -14.36
C GLY A 43 0.57 -3.40 -14.42
N VAL A 44 1.36 -4.08 -15.27
CA VAL A 44 1.36 -5.55 -15.36
C VAL A 44 1.77 -6.20 -14.03
N VAL A 45 2.73 -5.61 -13.32
CA VAL A 45 3.16 -6.09 -11.99
C VAL A 45 2.03 -5.92 -10.97
N LEU A 46 1.33 -4.78 -10.96
CA LEU A 46 0.19 -4.54 -10.06
C LEU A 46 -0.97 -5.52 -10.30
N GLN A 47 -1.30 -5.80 -11.57
CA GLN A 47 -2.33 -6.76 -11.95
C GLN A 47 -1.99 -8.18 -11.47
N LYS A 48 -0.73 -8.62 -11.68
CA LYS A 48 -0.27 -9.91 -11.14
C LYS A 48 -0.30 -9.95 -9.62
N GLY A 49 -0.03 -8.82 -8.96
CA GLY A 49 -0.09 -8.68 -7.51
C GLY A 49 -1.49 -8.66 -6.91
N ARG A 50 -2.56 -8.56 -7.72
CA ARG A 50 -3.96 -8.36 -7.26
C ARG A 50 -4.12 -7.18 -6.29
N LEU A 51 -3.25 -6.18 -6.42
CA LEU A 51 -3.25 -4.96 -5.61
C LEU A 51 -4.32 -3.96 -6.08
N CYS A 52 -4.87 -4.17 -7.28
CA CYS A 52 -5.94 -3.37 -7.87
C CYS A 52 -7.34 -3.70 -7.32
N LYS A 53 -7.46 -4.61 -6.35
CA LYS A 53 -8.74 -4.96 -5.73
C LYS A 53 -8.95 -4.21 -4.41
N TYR A 54 -10.15 -3.67 -4.24
CA TYR A 54 -10.56 -2.96 -3.01
C TYR A 54 -10.38 -3.84 -1.75
N ASP A 55 -10.75 -5.11 -1.83
CA ASP A 55 -10.67 -6.04 -0.69
C ASP A 55 -9.23 -6.23 -0.21
N THR A 56 -8.24 -6.21 -1.11
CA THR A 56 -6.83 -6.41 -0.75
C THR A 56 -6.28 -5.23 0.05
N VAL A 57 -6.67 -4.00 -0.32
CA VAL A 57 -6.19 -2.78 0.35
C VAL A 57 -6.98 -2.53 1.63
N SER A 58 -8.29 -2.69 1.63
CA SER A 58 -9.11 -2.56 2.84
C SER A 58 -8.82 -3.68 3.85
N GLY A 59 -8.50 -4.88 3.39
CA GLY A 59 -8.05 -6.01 4.21
C GLY A 59 -6.74 -5.73 4.95
N LEU A 60 -5.88 -4.87 4.41
CA LEU A 60 -4.67 -4.39 5.09
C LEU A 60 -5.01 -3.57 6.34
N PHE A 61 -5.92 -2.59 6.20
CA PHE A 61 -6.34 -1.74 7.31
C PHE A 61 -7.16 -2.51 8.36
N ARG A 62 -7.82 -3.60 7.95
CA ARG A 62 -8.52 -4.53 8.83
C ARG A 62 -7.59 -5.60 9.44
N LEU A 63 -6.30 -5.58 9.14
CA LEU A 63 -5.29 -6.57 9.57
C LEU A 63 -5.66 -8.01 9.20
N GLN A 64 -6.50 -8.20 8.18
CA GLN A 64 -6.93 -9.50 7.68
C GLN A 64 -6.02 -9.99 6.54
N ASP A 65 -5.54 -9.07 5.70
CA ASP A 65 -4.71 -9.39 4.53
C ASP A 65 -3.41 -8.58 4.52
N PHE A 66 -2.28 -9.25 4.76
CA PHE A 66 -0.94 -8.66 4.72
C PHE A 66 -0.28 -8.71 3.33
N THR A 67 -1.05 -9.01 2.29
CA THR A 67 -0.56 -9.16 0.90
C THR A 67 0.16 -7.90 0.40
N VAL A 68 -0.37 -6.71 0.74
CA VAL A 68 0.23 -5.43 0.34
C VAL A 68 1.63 -5.24 0.93
N PHE A 69 1.82 -5.55 2.22
CA PHE A 69 3.16 -5.49 2.83
C PHE A 69 4.11 -6.53 2.24
N ARG A 70 3.62 -7.76 1.98
CA ARG A 70 4.44 -8.83 1.41
C ARG A 70 4.99 -8.50 0.02
N LEU A 71 4.19 -7.85 -0.83
CA LEU A 71 4.61 -7.43 -2.16
C LEU A 71 5.34 -6.08 -2.13
N GLY A 72 4.94 -5.17 -1.25
CA GLY A 72 5.51 -3.83 -1.14
C GLY A 72 6.93 -3.82 -0.60
N THR A 73 7.23 -4.57 0.46
CA THR A 73 8.56 -4.60 1.08
C THR A 73 9.69 -4.97 0.10
N PRO A 74 9.63 -6.07 -0.69
CA PRO A 74 10.70 -6.39 -1.64
C PRO A 74 10.81 -5.37 -2.78
N ILE A 75 9.69 -4.78 -3.24
CA ILE A 75 9.71 -3.70 -4.24
C ILE A 75 10.43 -2.47 -3.68
N LEU A 76 10.18 -2.09 -2.42
CA LEU A 76 10.86 -0.99 -1.76
C LEU A 76 12.35 -1.27 -1.57
N MET A 77 12.72 -2.50 -1.17
CA MET A 77 14.13 -2.91 -1.02
C MET A 77 14.90 -2.79 -2.33
N VAL A 78 14.35 -3.34 -3.42
CA VAL A 78 14.97 -3.29 -4.75
C VAL A 78 15.04 -1.85 -5.26
N SER A 79 13.95 -1.08 -5.11
CA SER A 79 13.91 0.34 -5.51
C SER A 79 14.97 1.15 -4.79
N MET A 80 15.11 0.98 -3.47
CA MET A 80 16.09 1.72 -2.68
C MET A 80 17.52 1.37 -3.10
N LEU A 81 17.83 0.07 -3.25
CA LEU A 81 19.15 -0.37 -3.70
C LEU A 81 19.47 0.18 -5.10
N LEU A 82 18.50 0.13 -6.02
CA LEU A 82 18.67 0.59 -7.40
C LEU A 82 18.91 2.10 -7.46
N VAL A 83 18.09 2.91 -6.77
CA VAL A 83 18.21 4.38 -6.80
C VAL A 83 19.57 4.82 -6.26
N TYR A 84 19.98 4.33 -5.08
CA TYR A 84 21.28 4.70 -4.50
C TYR A 84 22.46 4.21 -5.34
N MET A 85 22.36 3.03 -5.98
CA MET A 85 23.39 2.56 -6.90
C MET A 85 23.54 3.49 -8.13
N LEU A 86 22.42 3.98 -8.69
CA LEU A 86 22.46 4.91 -9.83
C LEU A 86 22.95 6.31 -9.42
N THR A 87 22.68 6.73 -8.19
CA THR A 87 23.22 7.96 -7.61
C THR A 87 24.73 7.88 -7.45
N ASP A 88 25.27 6.79 -6.90
CA ASP A 88 26.71 6.63 -6.70
C ASP A 88 27.47 6.60 -8.04
N MET A 89 26.81 6.13 -9.11
CA MET A 89 27.34 6.17 -10.48
C MET A 89 27.25 7.56 -11.14
N GLY A 90 26.65 8.56 -10.47
CA GLY A 90 26.49 9.92 -10.98
C GLY A 90 25.48 10.05 -12.13
N ILE A 91 24.62 9.05 -12.33
CA ILE A 91 23.62 9.04 -13.42
C ILE A 91 22.35 9.80 -13.00
N ILE A 92 22.04 9.84 -11.69
CA ILE A 92 20.82 10.44 -11.14
C ILE A 92 21.16 11.34 -9.96
N GLU A 93 20.69 12.59 -10.00
CA GLU A 93 20.67 13.48 -8.84
C GLU A 93 19.43 13.19 -7.99
N LEU A 94 19.60 12.92 -6.68
CA LEU A 94 18.45 12.81 -5.78
C LEU A 94 17.89 14.20 -5.53
N HIS A 95 16.67 14.44 -6.02
CA HIS A 95 15.87 15.58 -5.61
C HIS A 95 15.01 15.17 -4.41
N VAL A 96 15.51 15.40 -3.20
CA VAL A 96 14.75 15.08 -1.98
C VAL A 96 13.94 16.30 -1.57
N PRO A 97 12.60 16.19 -1.46
CA PRO A 97 11.78 17.30 -1.02
C PRO A 97 12.10 17.64 0.44
N LYS A 98 12.11 18.94 0.76
CA LYS A 98 12.39 19.44 2.11
C LYS A 98 11.48 18.79 3.16
N THR A 99 12.08 18.35 4.26
CA THR A 99 11.36 17.68 5.34
C THR A 99 10.78 18.69 6.33
N VAL A 100 9.47 18.92 6.24
CA VAL A 100 8.72 19.77 7.17
C VAL A 100 7.76 18.90 7.97
N ILE A 101 8.03 18.74 9.27
CA ILE A 101 7.37 17.71 10.10
C ILE A 101 5.86 17.89 10.16
N ILE A 102 5.40 19.09 10.45
CA ILE A 102 3.98 19.37 10.73
C ILE A 102 3.07 19.08 9.53
N PRO A 103 3.31 19.66 8.34
CA PRO A 103 2.47 19.37 7.18
C PRO A 103 2.59 17.91 6.73
N GLN A 104 3.74 17.26 6.92
CA GLN A 104 3.88 15.83 6.59
C GLN A 104 3.08 14.93 7.52
N ILE A 105 3.03 15.20 8.83
CA ILE A 105 2.20 14.43 9.77
C ILE A 105 0.72 14.63 9.46
N VAL A 106 0.28 15.88 9.31
CA VAL A 106 -1.13 16.19 9.02
C VAL A 106 -1.55 15.60 7.67
N GLY A 107 -0.73 15.79 6.64
CA GLY A 107 -0.96 15.22 5.32
C GLY A 107 -0.96 13.69 5.32
N GLY A 108 0.01 13.07 6.01
CA GLY A 108 0.10 11.62 6.15
C GLY A 108 -1.09 11.00 6.88
N LEU A 109 -1.59 11.64 7.94
CA LEU A 109 -2.79 11.20 8.65
C LEU A 109 -4.05 11.32 7.78
N MET A 110 -4.23 12.45 7.09
CA MET A 110 -5.37 12.64 6.18
C MET A 110 -5.32 11.67 5.01
N PHE A 111 -4.14 11.47 4.42
CA PHE A 111 -3.93 10.54 3.32
C PHE A 111 -4.17 9.09 3.75
N GLY A 112 -3.67 8.69 4.93
CA GLY A 112 -3.94 7.38 5.51
C GLY A 112 -5.43 7.13 5.76
N ALA A 113 -6.14 8.11 6.34
CA ALA A 113 -7.58 8.03 6.54
C ALA A 113 -8.33 7.92 5.21
N ALA A 114 -7.95 8.70 4.19
CA ALA A 114 -8.55 8.63 2.87
C ALA A 114 -8.38 7.25 2.22
N ILE A 115 -7.17 6.67 2.23
CA ILE A 115 -6.94 5.32 1.67
C ILE A 115 -7.74 4.27 2.45
N SER A 116 -7.88 4.40 3.77
CA SER A 116 -8.64 3.43 4.57
C SER A 116 -10.13 3.39 4.20
N ILE A 117 -10.71 4.54 3.81
CA ILE A 117 -12.11 4.64 3.39
C ILE A 117 -12.27 4.20 1.93
N MET A 118 -11.41 4.70 1.06
CA MET A 118 -11.50 4.51 -0.39
C MET A 118 -10.97 3.15 -0.86
N GLY A 119 -10.14 2.48 -0.07
CA GLY A 119 -9.56 1.17 -0.40
C GLY A 119 -8.69 1.17 -1.65
N PHE A 120 -8.16 2.33 -2.06
CA PHE A 120 -7.22 2.46 -3.17
C PHE A 120 -6.14 3.48 -2.84
N CYS A 121 -4.90 3.17 -3.20
CA CYS A 121 -3.80 4.13 -3.24
C CYS A 121 -3.72 4.75 -4.66
N PRO A 122 -3.02 5.88 -4.87
CA PRO A 122 -3.01 6.59 -6.16
C PRO A 122 -2.61 5.70 -7.34
N GLY A 123 -1.59 4.85 -7.17
CA GLY A 123 -1.13 3.93 -8.22
C GLY A 123 -2.11 2.79 -8.49
N THR A 124 -2.70 2.21 -7.44
CA THR A 124 -3.68 1.11 -7.60
C THR A 124 -5.02 1.60 -8.12
N ALA A 125 -5.41 2.85 -7.85
CA ALA A 125 -6.64 3.45 -8.39
C ALA A 125 -6.59 3.52 -9.92
N VAL A 126 -5.48 4.00 -10.48
CA VAL A 126 -5.27 4.04 -11.94
C VAL A 126 -5.18 2.62 -12.52
N GLY A 127 -4.51 1.69 -11.82
CA GLY A 127 -4.46 0.29 -12.20
C GLY A 127 -5.84 -0.38 -12.22
N ALA A 128 -6.68 -0.12 -11.22
CA ALA A 128 -8.05 -0.64 -11.11
C ALA A 128 -8.98 -0.08 -12.18
N LEU A 129 -8.84 1.21 -12.53
CA LEU A 129 -9.51 1.79 -13.68
C LEU A 129 -9.12 1.07 -14.98
N GLY A 130 -7.84 0.72 -15.14
CA GLY A 130 -7.33 -0.06 -16.27
C GLY A 130 -7.86 -1.51 -16.32
N GLU A 131 -8.25 -2.09 -15.19
CA GLU A 131 -8.95 -3.37 -15.12
C GLU A 131 -10.46 -3.26 -15.43
N GLY A 132 -11.00 -2.04 -15.54
CA GLY A 132 -12.42 -1.78 -15.77
C GLY A 132 -13.26 -1.69 -14.50
N SER A 133 -12.65 -1.56 -13.32
CA SER A 133 -13.39 -1.29 -12.08
C SER A 133 -13.87 0.16 -12.07
N LEU A 134 -15.19 0.35 -12.12
CA LEU A 134 -15.82 1.66 -12.03
C LEU A 134 -15.71 2.27 -10.63
N ASP A 135 -15.43 1.46 -9.61
CA ASP A 135 -15.26 1.89 -8.22
C ASP A 135 -14.02 2.78 -8.03
N ALA A 136 -13.06 2.74 -8.97
CA ALA A 136 -11.88 3.58 -8.97
C ALA A 136 -12.15 5.02 -9.45
N ILE A 137 -13.24 5.27 -10.19
CA ILE A 137 -13.58 6.60 -10.72
C ILE A 137 -13.76 7.65 -9.61
N PRO A 138 -14.59 7.42 -8.56
CA PRO A 138 -14.72 8.38 -7.47
C PRO A 138 -13.40 8.59 -6.71
N ALA A 139 -12.52 7.58 -6.66
CA ALA A 139 -11.20 7.73 -6.03
C ALA A 139 -10.28 8.64 -6.83
N ILE A 140 -10.23 8.49 -8.15
CA ILE A 140 -9.43 9.35 -9.03
C ILE A 140 -9.99 10.77 -9.03
N ALA A 141 -11.32 10.92 -9.11
CA ALA A 141 -11.98 12.23 -9.06
C ALA A 141 -11.71 12.94 -7.73
N GLY A 142 -11.81 12.23 -6.60
CA GLY A 142 -11.49 12.75 -5.27
C GLY A 142 -10.01 13.14 -5.14
N LEU A 143 -9.10 12.37 -5.74
CA LEU A 143 -7.67 12.69 -5.77
C LEU A 143 -7.40 13.97 -6.58
N MET A 144 -8.00 14.10 -7.77
CA MET A 144 -7.85 15.29 -8.61
C MET A 144 -8.43 16.53 -7.93
N ALA A 145 -9.64 16.42 -7.36
CA ALA A 145 -10.28 17.51 -6.63
C ALA A 145 -9.47 17.90 -5.39
N GLY A 146 -8.97 16.92 -4.63
CA GLY A 146 -8.12 17.16 -3.46
C GLY A 146 -6.80 17.84 -3.82
N ALA A 147 -6.15 17.42 -4.91
CA ALA A 147 -4.93 18.06 -5.41
C ALA A 147 -5.19 19.50 -5.87
N ALA A 148 -6.30 19.76 -6.56
CA ALA A 148 -6.70 21.10 -6.98
C ALA A 148 -6.97 22.01 -5.78
N ILE A 149 -7.74 21.54 -4.79
CA ILE A 149 -8.03 22.29 -3.56
C ILE A 149 -6.74 22.55 -2.79
N TYR A 150 -5.85 21.56 -2.68
CA TYR A 150 -4.56 21.73 -2.02
C TYR A 150 -3.71 22.80 -2.74
N ALA A 151 -3.63 22.75 -4.07
CA ALA A 151 -2.90 23.74 -4.86
C ALA A 151 -3.48 25.16 -4.70
N GLU A 152 -4.79 25.31 -4.53
CA GLU A 152 -5.42 26.61 -4.31
C GLU A 152 -5.21 27.14 -2.89
N PHE A 153 -5.43 26.31 -1.86
CA PHE A 153 -5.31 26.73 -0.46
C PHE A 153 -3.87 27.02 -0.03
N PHE A 154 -2.89 26.31 -0.59
CA PHE A 154 -1.48 26.44 -0.21
C PHE A 154 -0.66 27.31 -1.18
N HIS A 155 -1.28 28.07 -2.07
CA HIS A 155 -0.58 29.07 -2.90
C HIS A 155 -0.45 30.45 -2.21
N ASP A 156 -1.28 30.74 -1.22
CA ASP A 156 -1.32 32.04 -0.55
C ASP A 156 -0.31 32.14 0.63
N GLU A 157 -0.19 33.31 1.27
CA GLU A 157 0.81 33.63 2.33
C GLU A 157 0.89 32.63 3.51
N TRP A 158 -0.14 31.79 3.69
CA TRP A 158 -0.16 30.70 4.67
C TRP A 158 0.86 29.59 4.38
N SER A 159 1.23 29.38 3.11
CA SER A 159 2.26 28.43 2.69
C SER A 159 3.61 28.73 3.35
N LYS A 160 3.99 30.01 3.41
CA LYS A 160 5.27 30.45 3.98
C LYS A 160 5.35 30.26 5.49
N THR A 161 4.22 30.13 6.19
CA THR A 161 4.17 29.95 7.66
C THR A 161 3.96 28.49 8.03
N PHE A 162 3.05 27.77 7.35
CA PHE A 162 2.79 26.36 7.63
C PHE A 162 3.86 25.40 7.08
N LEU A 163 4.48 25.72 5.93
CA LEU A 163 5.56 24.91 5.35
C LEU A 163 6.95 25.22 5.93
N THR A 164 7.08 26.22 6.82
CA THR A 164 8.33 26.50 7.54
C THR A 164 8.27 26.08 9.01
N TRP A 165 7.07 25.77 9.52
CA TRP A 165 6.91 25.28 10.88
C TRP A 165 7.42 23.84 11.02
N GLY A 166 8.60 23.72 11.63
CA GLY A 166 9.26 22.44 11.83
C GLY A 166 10.06 21.97 10.61
N ASP A 167 10.63 22.91 9.84
CA ASP A 167 11.66 22.61 8.85
C ASP A 167 12.91 22.07 9.57
N ILE A 168 13.23 20.80 9.36
CA ILE A 168 14.44 20.19 9.93
C ILE A 168 15.66 20.52 9.04
N GLY A 169 15.46 21.10 7.85
CA GLY A 169 16.55 21.36 6.89
C GLY A 169 17.33 20.09 6.53
N ALA A 170 16.75 18.93 6.76
CA ALA A 170 17.39 17.65 6.57
C ALA A 170 16.96 17.06 5.23
N ASP A 171 17.92 16.97 4.30
CA ASP A 171 17.65 16.45 2.97
C ASP A 171 17.62 14.91 2.98
N THR A 172 18.30 14.22 3.90
CA THR A 172 18.08 12.76 4.13
C THR A 172 18.38 12.31 5.56
N PHE A 173 17.79 11.18 5.97
CA PHE A 173 18.09 10.53 7.27
C PHE A 173 19.59 10.20 7.44
N ALA A 174 20.29 9.96 6.32
CA ALA A 174 21.72 9.72 6.30
C ALA A 174 22.57 10.95 6.63
N GLU A 175 22.16 12.13 6.14
CA GLU A 175 22.82 13.39 6.45
C GLU A 175 22.55 13.85 7.89
N LEU A 176 21.33 13.60 8.40
CA LEU A 176 20.96 13.83 9.80
C LEU A 176 21.86 13.07 10.78
N LEU A 177 22.20 11.83 10.42
CA LEU A 177 23.07 10.98 11.24
C LEU A 177 24.57 11.15 10.93
N LYS A 178 24.94 11.89 9.87
CA LYS A 178 26.33 11.99 9.35
C LYS A 178 27.00 10.62 9.14
N ILE A 179 26.22 9.59 8.82
CA ILE A 179 26.71 8.22 8.59
C ILE A 179 26.71 7.96 7.08
N ASN A 180 27.68 7.17 6.60
CA ASN A 180 27.72 6.74 5.20
C ASN A 180 26.42 5.99 4.84
N HIS A 181 25.75 6.46 3.78
CA HIS A 181 24.47 5.98 3.25
C HIS A 181 24.39 4.45 3.13
N TRP A 182 25.49 3.78 2.78
CA TRP A 182 25.54 2.33 2.64
C TRP A 182 25.24 1.55 3.94
N TYR A 183 25.63 2.06 5.11
CA TYR A 183 25.32 1.39 6.37
C TYR A 183 23.83 1.45 6.70
N LEU A 184 23.17 2.57 6.39
CA LEU A 184 21.72 2.71 6.58
C LEU A 184 20.95 1.82 5.61
N ILE A 185 21.40 1.73 4.35
CA ILE A 185 20.81 0.83 3.36
C ILE A 185 20.91 -0.62 3.83
N VAL A 186 22.09 -1.07 4.28
CA VAL A 186 22.29 -2.44 4.77
C VAL A 186 21.45 -2.71 6.02
N LEU A 187 21.38 -1.78 6.97
CA LEU A 187 20.54 -1.92 8.17
C LEU A 187 19.06 -2.05 7.81
N PHE A 188 18.57 -1.20 6.91
CA PHE A 188 17.17 -1.20 6.50
C PHE A 188 16.82 -2.45 5.68
N LEU A 189 17.74 -2.91 4.82
CA LEU A 189 17.60 -4.18 4.10
C LEU A 189 17.53 -5.36 5.07
N LEU A 190 18.37 -5.38 6.11
CA LEU A 190 18.37 -6.43 7.12
C LEU A 190 17.05 -6.42 7.91
N MET A 191 16.59 -5.25 8.35
CA MET A 191 15.32 -5.10 9.08
C MET A 191 14.12 -5.52 8.21
N ALA A 192 14.09 -5.11 6.94
CA ALA A 192 13.05 -5.49 5.99
C ALA A 192 13.08 -7.00 5.67
N ALA A 193 14.27 -7.61 5.54
CA ALA A 193 14.43 -9.04 5.34
C ALA A 193 13.94 -9.84 6.56
N LEU A 194 14.30 -9.41 7.77
CA LEU A 194 13.78 -10.02 9.01
C LEU A 194 12.26 -9.92 9.10
N PHE A 195 11.69 -8.77 8.73
CA PHE A 195 10.24 -8.58 8.69
C PHE A 195 9.56 -9.52 7.70
N LEU A 196 10.13 -9.70 6.50
CA LEU A 196 9.62 -10.65 5.50
C LEU A 196 9.72 -12.11 5.98
N ILE A 197 10.83 -12.48 6.63
CA ILE A 197 10.99 -13.82 7.21
C ILE A 197 9.94 -14.05 8.30
N MET A 198 9.76 -13.08 9.20
CA MET A 198 8.76 -13.14 10.26
C MET A 198 7.33 -13.31 9.71
N MET A 199 6.95 -12.52 8.68
CA MET A 199 5.66 -12.69 8.01
C MET A 199 5.51 -14.06 7.37
N THR A 200 6.54 -14.52 6.67
CA THR A 200 6.53 -15.84 6.01
C THR A 200 6.38 -16.97 7.02
N MET A 201 7.03 -16.86 8.19
CA MET A 201 6.89 -17.82 9.29
C MET A 201 5.47 -17.81 9.88
N PHE A 202 4.86 -16.63 10.03
CA PHE A 202 3.49 -16.50 10.52
C PHE A 202 2.48 -17.18 9.58
N ASP A 203 2.63 -16.99 8.27
CA ASP A 203 1.81 -17.70 7.27
C ASP A 203 2.01 -19.21 7.34
N TRP A 204 3.26 -19.67 7.43
CA TRP A 204 3.59 -21.09 7.54
C TRP A 204 2.98 -21.71 8.79
N MET A 205 2.97 -20.98 9.90
CA MET A 205 2.31 -21.39 11.14
C MET A 205 0.79 -21.49 10.96
N LEU A 206 0.14 -20.50 10.33
CA LEU A 206 -1.30 -20.55 10.07
C LEU A 206 -1.69 -21.69 9.11
N VAL A 207 -0.89 -21.91 8.05
CA VAL A 207 -1.07 -23.03 7.13
C VAL A 207 -0.87 -24.35 7.86
N PHE A 208 0.15 -24.45 8.70
CA PHE A 208 0.43 -25.65 9.51
C PHE A 208 -0.72 -25.95 10.49
N ILE A 209 -1.24 -24.94 11.20
CA ILE A 209 -2.39 -25.09 12.12
C ILE A 209 -3.63 -25.54 11.35
N ARG A 210 -3.95 -24.89 10.22
CA ARG A 210 -5.10 -25.27 9.38
C ARG A 210 -4.96 -26.70 8.84
N ARG A 211 -3.76 -27.08 8.43
CA ARG A 211 -3.47 -28.43 7.89
C ARG A 211 -3.54 -29.50 8.99
N THR A 212 -3.05 -29.19 10.18
CA THR A 212 -3.15 -30.05 11.37
C THR A 212 -4.60 -30.23 11.80
N PHE A 213 -5.39 -29.16 11.79
CA PHE A 213 -6.80 -29.21 12.16
C PHE A 213 -7.64 -29.98 11.13
N ASN A 214 -7.39 -29.79 9.82
CA ASN A 214 -8.04 -30.57 8.77
C ASN A 214 -7.68 -32.05 8.87
N MET A 215 -6.41 -32.37 9.16
CA MET A 215 -5.98 -33.76 9.36
C MET A 215 -6.66 -34.40 10.57
N TYR A 216 -6.82 -33.66 11.68
CA TYR A 216 -7.57 -34.14 12.84
C TYR A 216 -9.06 -34.36 12.53
N MET A 217 -9.67 -33.48 11.72
CA MET A 217 -11.04 -33.64 11.27
C MET A 217 -11.23 -34.87 10.38
N ASP A 218 -10.35 -35.08 9.40
CA ASP A 218 -10.37 -36.28 8.55
C ASP A 218 -10.17 -37.55 9.37
N LEU A 219 -9.31 -37.51 10.41
CA LEU A 219 -9.12 -38.63 11.32
C LEU A 219 -10.39 -38.93 12.13
N THR A 220 -11.12 -37.89 12.53
CA THR A 220 -12.40 -38.03 13.24
C THR A 220 -13.45 -38.69 12.36
N ASP A 221 -13.55 -38.25 11.10
CA ASP A 221 -14.49 -38.79 10.12
C ASP A 221 -14.14 -40.27 9.76
N ALA A 222 -12.86 -40.59 9.60
CA ALA A 222 -12.39 -41.95 9.33
C ALA A 222 -12.59 -42.91 10.53
N LEU A 223 -12.50 -42.40 11.76
CA LEU A 223 -12.81 -43.17 12.96
C LEU A 223 -14.33 -43.39 13.08
N GLU A 224 -15.17 -42.42 12.73
CA GLU A 224 -16.63 -42.56 12.75
C GLU A 224 -17.14 -43.62 11.75
N GLU A 225 -16.49 -43.77 10.59
CA GLU A 225 -16.82 -44.80 9.60
C GLU A 225 -16.48 -46.23 10.06
N LYS A 226 -15.44 -46.42 10.88
CA LYS A 226 -15.01 -47.74 11.37
C LYS A 226 -15.70 -48.19 12.67
N VAL A 227 -16.62 -47.40 13.23
CA VAL A 227 -17.32 -47.76 14.48
C VAL A 227 -18.45 -48.77 14.19
N PRO A 228 -18.45 -49.95 14.84
CA PRO A 228 -19.51 -50.95 14.69
C PRO A 228 -20.87 -50.43 15.19
N PRO A 229 -22.00 -50.85 14.59
CA PRO A 229 -23.33 -50.28 14.82
C PRO A 229 -23.85 -50.37 16.26
N ALA A 230 -23.23 -51.18 17.13
CA ALA A 230 -23.61 -51.35 18.53
C ALA A 230 -23.26 -50.15 19.44
N VAL A 231 -22.42 -49.21 19.02
CA VAL A 231 -21.95 -48.06 19.83
C VAL A 231 -22.57 -46.72 19.39
N LYS A 232 -23.52 -46.72 18.43
CA LYS A 232 -24.14 -45.49 17.90
C LYS A 232 -25.05 -44.74 18.89
N GLN A 233 -25.57 -45.40 19.93
CA GLN A 233 -26.53 -44.79 20.86
C GLN A 233 -25.90 -43.82 21.88
N SER A 234 -24.61 -43.96 22.20
CA SER A 234 -23.89 -43.00 23.05
C SER A 234 -23.29 -41.83 22.26
N GLN A 235 -23.21 -41.93 20.92
CA GLN A 235 -22.62 -40.90 20.07
C GLN A 235 -23.61 -39.80 19.67
N SER A 236 -24.92 -39.99 19.81
CA SER A 236 -25.90 -38.96 19.42
C SER A 236 -25.73 -37.67 20.22
N SER A 237 -25.56 -37.75 21.54
CA SER A 237 -25.33 -36.57 22.41
C SER A 237 -23.94 -35.95 22.24
N VAL A 238 -22.92 -36.78 21.98
CA VAL A 238 -21.55 -36.31 21.75
C VAL A 238 -21.42 -35.64 20.39
N SER A 239 -22.05 -36.19 19.34
CA SER A 239 -22.01 -35.61 17.99
C SER A 239 -22.69 -34.25 17.94
N GLU A 240 -23.76 -34.05 18.72
CA GLU A 240 -24.47 -32.76 18.79
C GLU A 240 -23.63 -31.69 19.49
N THR A 241 -22.91 -32.10 20.54
CA THR A 241 -21.97 -31.23 21.26
C THR A 241 -20.77 -30.85 20.38
N VAL A 242 -20.20 -31.80 19.66
CA VAL A 242 -19.08 -31.58 18.71
C VAL A 242 -19.52 -30.70 17.54
N ARG A 243 -20.74 -30.89 17.04
CA ARG A 243 -21.32 -30.10 15.94
C ARG A 243 -21.56 -28.64 16.36
N ASN A 244 -22.02 -28.40 17.59
CA ASN A 244 -22.16 -27.06 18.16
C ASN A 244 -20.80 -26.39 18.40
N LEU A 245 -19.79 -27.14 18.86
CA LEU A 245 -18.43 -26.62 19.05
C LEU A 245 -17.79 -26.23 17.71
N LYS A 246 -17.93 -27.07 16.68
CA LYS A 246 -17.42 -26.83 15.32
C LYS A 246 -18.08 -25.60 14.68
N LYS A 247 -19.36 -25.35 14.99
CA LYS A 247 -20.08 -24.16 14.53
C LYS A 247 -19.57 -22.89 15.22
N ASN A 248 -19.42 -22.91 16.54
CA ASN A 248 -18.86 -21.78 17.30
C ASN A 248 -17.42 -21.45 16.90
N ILE A 249 -16.56 -22.44 16.69
CA ILE A 249 -15.17 -22.21 16.29
C ILE A 249 -15.10 -21.63 14.87
N ARG A 250 -15.98 -22.08 13.96
CA ARG A 250 -16.07 -21.53 12.60
C ARG A 250 -16.55 -20.08 12.60
N ASP A 251 -17.48 -19.73 13.47
CA ASP A 251 -17.97 -18.35 13.62
C ASP A 251 -16.91 -17.42 14.23
N ILE A 252 -16.02 -17.93 15.10
CA ILE A 252 -14.88 -17.18 15.65
C ILE A 252 -13.80 -16.94 14.59
N PHE A 253 -13.56 -17.89 13.67
CA PHE A 253 -12.51 -17.81 12.65
C PHE A 253 -12.97 -17.20 11.30
N SER A 254 -14.24 -16.86 11.13
CA SER A 254 -14.76 -16.19 9.92
C SER A 254 -14.94 -14.66 10.07
N LYS A 255 -14.58 -14.11 11.23
CA LYS A 255 -14.39 -12.66 11.45
C LYS A 255 -12.91 -12.33 11.41
#